data_AF-A0A4R5KBL9-F1
#
_entry.id   AF-A0A4R5KBL9-F1
#
_cell.length_a   1.000
_cell.length_b   1.000
_cell.length_c   1.000
_cell.angle_alpha   90.00
_cell.angle_beta   90.00
_cell.angle_gamma   90.00
#
_symmetry.space_group_name_H-M   'P 1'
#
loop_
_entity.id
_entity.type
_entity.pdbx_description
1 polymer ?
#
loop_
_entity_poly.entity_id
_entity_poly.type
_entity_poly.pdbx_seq_one_letter_code
_entity_poly.pdbx_strand_id
1 'polypeptide(L)'
;MPVGRILPVAAVALTLAGCTYATPAAVPDAQTPEASASIPRPSPTPTSVAESWGAPLSGRFISQAARTSGSVSITGTAAGATLTLEGVSITSDPGLKVMLNEGALSKDPSGNMVVEDPKSVDIGAQLKPGPGSQSFQLPPFPPFTVRSVTIVDWQTHVAYGTADLTSITG
;
A
#
# COMPACT_ATOMS: atom_id res chain seq x y z
N MET A 1 26.68 11.86 38.12
CA MET A 1 27.82 12.71 37.72
C MET A 1 27.48 13.34 36.38
N PRO A 2 27.37 14.68 36.26
CA PRO A 2 27.06 15.37 35.01
C PRO A 2 28.34 15.84 34.31
N VAL A 3 28.50 15.56 33.02
CA VAL A 3 29.45 16.21 32.09
C VAL A 3 28.79 16.06 30.72
N GLY A 4 28.28 17.07 30.01
CA GLY A 4 28.75 18.43 29.87
C GLY A 4 29.67 18.52 28.65
N ARG A 5 29.13 18.78 27.46
CA ARG A 5 29.90 19.33 26.32
C ARG A 5 28.97 19.93 25.25
N ILE A 6 29.33 21.15 24.86
CA ILE A 6 28.55 22.16 24.15
C ILE A 6 29.34 22.56 22.88
N LEU A 7 28.66 22.63 21.73
CA LEU A 7 28.89 23.37 20.46
C LEU A 7 30.20 23.14 19.66
N PRO A 8 30.32 23.53 18.34
CA PRO A 8 29.52 24.53 17.59
C PRO A 8 29.09 24.23 16.13
N VAL A 9 28.05 24.98 15.73
CA VAL A 9 27.80 25.74 14.47
C VAL A 9 28.69 25.46 13.26
N ALA A 10 28.05 25.18 12.12
CA ALA A 10 28.51 25.67 10.81
C ALA A 10 27.28 26.02 9.94
N ALA A 11 27.00 27.32 9.86
CA ALA A 11 26.10 27.91 8.89
C ALA A 11 26.81 28.01 7.53
N VAL A 12 26.13 27.65 6.45
CA VAL A 12 26.52 28.02 5.09
C VAL A 12 25.35 28.75 4.45
N ALA A 13 25.53 30.05 4.30
CA ALA A 13 24.73 30.95 3.47
C ALA A 13 25.49 31.20 2.16
N LEU A 14 24.81 31.28 1.01
CA LEU A 14 25.22 31.98 -0.22
C LEU A 14 24.20 31.58 -1.31
N THR A 15 23.59 32.39 -2.18
CA THR A 15 23.49 33.85 -2.42
C THR A 15 22.39 34.03 -3.48
N LEU A 16 21.54 35.05 -3.34
CA LEU A 16 20.69 35.58 -4.42
C LEU A 16 21.53 36.48 -5.33
N ALA A 17 21.38 36.38 -6.66
CA ALA A 17 21.45 37.51 -7.60
C ALA A 17 21.31 37.03 -9.05
N GLY A 18 20.44 37.68 -9.82
CA GLY A 18 20.45 37.54 -11.29
C GLY A 18 19.17 37.95 -12.00
N CYS A 19 18.70 39.20 -11.82
CA CYS A 19 17.83 39.83 -12.81
C CYS A 19 18.70 40.33 -13.96
N THR A 20 18.39 39.96 -15.20
CA THR A 20 18.58 40.89 -16.32
C THR A 20 17.46 40.71 -17.33
N TYR A 21 16.82 41.84 -17.65
CA TYR A 21 15.87 42.01 -18.74
C TYR A 21 16.69 42.30 -20.01
N ALA A 22 16.35 41.67 -21.13
CA ALA A 22 16.77 42.15 -22.46
C ALA A 22 15.72 41.74 -23.50
N THR A 23 14.98 42.73 -23.98
CA THR A 23 14.08 42.63 -25.16
C THR A 23 14.87 43.07 -26.39
N PRO A 24 14.70 42.40 -27.53
CA PRO A 24 14.53 43.12 -28.79
C PRO A 24 13.35 42.60 -29.64
N ALA A 25 12.78 43.52 -30.41
CA ALA A 25 11.61 43.35 -31.25
C ALA A 25 11.93 42.86 -32.67
N ALA A 26 10.87 42.34 -33.32
CA ALA A 26 10.53 42.38 -34.76
C ALA A 26 11.15 41.38 -35.78
N VAL A 27 10.36 40.32 -36.09
CA VAL A 27 9.83 39.77 -37.37
C VAL A 27 10.62 39.85 -38.72
N PRO A 28 10.21 39.12 -39.78
CA PRO A 28 9.99 37.67 -39.98
C PRO A 28 10.76 37.15 -41.23
N ASP A 29 10.92 35.84 -41.45
CA ASP A 29 10.59 35.18 -42.74
C ASP A 29 10.78 33.66 -42.73
N ALA A 30 9.78 33.01 -43.35
CA ALA A 30 9.72 31.68 -43.97
C ALA A 30 10.81 30.64 -43.70
N GLN A 31 10.42 29.55 -43.01
CA GLN A 31 10.77 28.20 -43.46
C GLN A 31 9.56 27.27 -43.41
N THR A 32 9.23 26.77 -44.59
CA THR A 32 8.36 25.68 -45.03
C THR A 32 8.05 24.61 -43.97
N PRO A 33 6.79 24.13 -43.87
CA PRO A 33 6.48 22.96 -43.06
C PRO A 33 7.01 21.70 -43.75
N GLU A 34 8.24 21.28 -43.40
CA GLU A 34 8.61 19.88 -43.58
C GLU A 34 7.90 19.09 -42.49
N ALA A 35 6.81 18.44 -42.92
CA ALA A 35 6.11 17.42 -42.18
C ALA A 35 7.07 16.24 -41.90
N SER A 36 7.89 16.40 -40.87
CA SER A 36 8.55 15.28 -40.22
C SER A 36 7.45 14.47 -39.55
N ALA A 37 7.10 13.34 -40.17
CA ALA A 37 6.21 12.35 -39.60
C ALA A 37 6.83 11.84 -38.29
N SER A 38 6.53 12.54 -37.19
CA SER A 38 6.72 12.02 -35.85
C SER A 38 5.80 10.82 -35.72
N ILE A 39 6.37 9.63 -35.86
CA ILE A 39 5.77 8.41 -35.36
C ILE A 39 5.37 8.71 -33.92
N PRO A 40 4.08 8.63 -33.54
CA PRO A 40 3.69 8.86 -32.16
C PRO A 40 4.42 7.82 -31.31
N ARG A 41 5.43 8.28 -30.57
CA ARG A 41 6.00 7.50 -29.48
C ARG A 41 4.84 7.27 -28.51
N PRO A 42 4.48 6.01 -28.17
CA PRO A 42 3.46 5.80 -27.16
C PRO A 42 3.95 6.50 -25.89
N SER A 43 3.25 7.56 -25.49
CA SER A 43 3.39 8.12 -24.16
C SER A 43 3.11 6.99 -23.19
N PRO A 44 3.95 6.73 -22.17
CA PRO A 44 3.57 5.80 -21.13
C PRO A 44 2.27 6.32 -20.52
N THR A 45 1.17 5.60 -20.74
CA THR A 45 -0.09 5.85 -20.04
C THR A 45 0.24 5.85 -18.56
N PRO A 46 -0.17 6.88 -17.78
CA PRO A 46 0.05 6.83 -16.35
C PRO A 46 -0.62 5.57 -15.84
N THR A 47 0.17 4.64 -15.27
CA THR A 47 -0.36 3.46 -14.58
C THR A 47 -1.37 3.98 -13.58
N SER A 48 -2.64 3.69 -13.80
CA SER A 48 -3.70 4.11 -12.89
C SER A 48 -3.40 3.52 -11.52
N VAL A 49 -3.70 4.28 -10.46
CA VAL A 49 -3.55 3.80 -9.08
C VAL A 49 -4.31 2.49 -8.86
N ALA A 50 -5.43 2.30 -9.57
CA ALA A 50 -6.18 1.05 -9.57
C ALA A 50 -5.39 -0.12 -10.19
N GLU A 51 -4.64 0.11 -11.28
CA GLU A 51 -3.81 -0.92 -11.93
C GLU A 51 -2.64 -1.36 -11.03
N SER A 52 -2.21 -0.51 -10.10
CA SER A 52 -1.11 -0.83 -9.16
C SER A 52 -1.48 -1.91 -8.14
N TRP A 53 -2.77 -2.07 -7.85
CA TRP A 53 -3.29 -3.16 -7.01
C TRP A 53 -3.72 -4.38 -7.83
N GLY A 54 -3.72 -4.28 -9.16
CA GLY A 54 -4.12 -5.35 -10.07
C GLY A 54 -5.63 -5.61 -10.07
N ALA A 55 -6.01 -6.83 -10.41
CA ALA A 55 -7.41 -7.26 -10.37
C ALA A 55 -7.93 -7.28 -8.92
N PRO A 56 -9.23 -7.09 -8.70
CA PRO A 56 -9.83 -7.24 -7.38
C PRO A 56 -9.48 -8.58 -6.76
N LEU A 57 -9.19 -8.60 -5.46
CA LEU A 57 -8.80 -9.79 -4.70
C LEU A 57 -9.85 -10.11 -3.64
N SER A 58 -10.06 -11.39 -3.34
CA SER A 58 -10.94 -11.83 -2.24
C SER A 58 -10.45 -13.13 -1.59
N GLY A 59 -10.79 -13.30 -0.32
CA GLY A 59 -10.41 -14.43 0.51
C GLY A 59 -11.38 -14.67 1.66
N ARG A 60 -11.35 -15.88 2.23
CA ARG A 60 -12.12 -16.25 3.42
C ARG A 60 -11.19 -16.56 4.57
N PHE A 61 -11.51 -16.07 5.77
CA PHE A 61 -10.68 -16.31 6.94
C PHE A 61 -10.73 -17.78 7.37
N ILE A 62 -9.53 -18.34 7.57
CA ILE A 62 -9.30 -19.61 8.22
C ILE A 62 -8.98 -19.30 9.69
N SER A 63 -9.75 -19.89 10.61
CA SER A 63 -9.51 -19.76 12.05
C SER A 63 -8.17 -20.38 12.45
N GLN A 64 -7.45 -19.70 13.34
CA GLN A 64 -6.18 -20.16 13.92
C GLN A 64 -6.27 -20.13 15.45
N ALA A 65 -5.60 -19.19 16.12
CA ALA A 65 -5.58 -19.14 17.58
C ALA A 65 -6.92 -18.77 18.22
N ALA A 66 -7.79 -18.08 17.47
CA ALA A 66 -9.15 -17.76 17.88
C ALA A 66 -10.13 -18.17 16.78
N ARG A 67 -11.38 -18.43 17.18
CA ARG A 67 -12.46 -18.62 16.21
C ARG A 67 -12.66 -17.32 15.44
N THR A 68 -12.44 -17.41 14.13
CA THR A 68 -12.50 -16.28 13.19
C THR A 68 -13.30 -16.71 11.97
N SER A 69 -14.33 -15.96 11.64
CA SER A 69 -15.11 -16.14 10.41
C SER A 69 -15.27 -14.81 9.68
N GLY A 70 -15.69 -14.89 8.43
CA GLY A 70 -15.91 -13.75 7.54
C GLY A 70 -15.01 -13.83 6.32
N SER A 71 -15.06 -12.79 5.52
CA SER A 71 -14.31 -12.68 4.27
C SER A 71 -13.60 -11.33 4.20
N VAL A 72 -12.63 -11.24 3.31
CA VAL A 72 -11.93 -10.01 2.97
C VAL A 72 -11.90 -9.84 1.46
N SER A 73 -12.02 -8.60 1.00
CA SER A 73 -11.77 -8.21 -0.38
C SER A 73 -10.88 -6.98 -0.46
N ILE A 74 -10.13 -6.85 -1.55
CA ILE A 74 -9.31 -5.69 -1.87
C ILE A 74 -9.66 -5.23 -3.28
N THR A 75 -10.06 -3.97 -3.42
CA THR A 75 -10.43 -3.38 -4.71
C THR A 75 -9.64 -2.11 -4.95
N GLY A 76 -8.92 -2.05 -6.08
CA GLY A 76 -8.23 -0.84 -6.54
C GLY A 76 -9.20 0.27 -6.94
N THR A 77 -8.82 1.51 -6.66
CA THR A 77 -9.57 2.75 -6.92
C THR A 77 -8.60 3.82 -7.44
N ALA A 78 -9.12 4.96 -7.92
CA ALA A 78 -8.27 6.06 -8.40
C ALA A 78 -7.40 6.71 -7.30
N ALA A 79 -7.78 6.56 -6.02
CA ALA A 79 -7.08 7.15 -4.87
C ALA A 79 -6.19 6.15 -4.11
N GLY A 80 -6.35 4.85 -4.38
CA GLY A 80 -5.62 3.77 -3.73
C GLY A 80 -6.37 2.47 -3.82
N ALA A 81 -6.30 1.61 -2.81
CA ALA A 81 -7.22 0.47 -2.72
C ALA A 81 -8.07 0.56 -1.47
N THR A 82 -9.18 -0.15 -1.48
CA THR A 82 -10.03 -0.32 -0.31
C THR A 82 -10.00 -1.79 0.08
N LEU A 83 -9.56 -2.08 1.31
CA LEU A 83 -9.72 -3.38 1.94
C LEU A 83 -11.08 -3.41 2.63
N THR A 84 -11.91 -4.39 2.34
CA THR A 84 -13.22 -4.57 2.98
C THR A 84 -13.25 -5.92 3.68
N LEU A 85 -13.45 -5.87 4.99
CA LEU A 85 -13.79 -7.03 5.81
C LEU A 85 -15.30 -7.16 5.84
N GLU A 86 -15.83 -8.35 5.54
CA GLU A 86 -17.27 -8.60 5.47
C GLU A 86 -17.67 -9.73 6.41
N GLY A 87 -18.68 -9.46 7.26
CA GLY A 87 -19.22 -10.43 8.19
C GLY A 87 -18.18 -11.00 9.16
N VAL A 88 -17.10 -10.23 9.42
CA VAL A 88 -16.02 -10.68 10.27
C VAL A 88 -16.53 -10.82 11.69
N SER A 89 -16.37 -12.01 12.26
CA SER A 89 -16.73 -12.31 13.64
C SER A 89 -15.54 -12.97 14.30
N ILE A 90 -15.04 -12.33 15.35
CA ILE A 90 -13.87 -12.72 16.11
C ILE A 90 -14.09 -12.27 17.55
N THR A 91 -13.55 -13.02 18.52
CA THR A 91 -13.59 -12.56 19.91
C THR A 91 -12.88 -11.22 19.99
N SER A 92 -13.61 -10.21 20.48
CA SER A 92 -13.13 -8.84 20.49
C SER A 92 -11.99 -8.68 21.50
N ASP A 93 -10.82 -8.31 21.00
CA ASP A 93 -9.67 -7.93 21.83
C ASP A 93 -9.20 -6.52 21.43
N PRO A 94 -8.89 -5.62 22.38
CA PRO A 94 -8.46 -4.25 22.09
C PRO A 94 -7.13 -4.14 21.33
N GLY A 95 -6.43 -5.26 21.08
CA GLY A 95 -5.15 -5.31 20.37
C GLY A 95 -5.21 -5.79 18.91
N LEU A 96 -6.38 -6.08 18.34
CA LEU A 96 -6.45 -6.67 17.01
C LEU A 96 -6.11 -5.68 15.89
N LYS A 97 -5.17 -6.09 15.04
CA LYS A 97 -4.74 -5.35 13.84
C LYS A 97 -4.83 -6.22 12.60
N VAL A 98 -4.85 -5.56 11.45
CA VAL A 98 -4.91 -6.22 10.14
C VAL A 98 -3.57 -6.04 9.44
N MET A 99 -3.00 -7.15 8.99
CA MET A 99 -1.74 -7.19 8.25
C MET A 99 -1.97 -7.70 6.83
N LEU A 100 -1.27 -7.09 5.87
CA LEU A 100 -1.15 -7.62 4.51
C LEU A 100 0.15 -8.40 4.42
N ASN A 101 0.15 -9.55 3.74
CA ASN A 101 1.35 -10.37 3.58
C ASN A 101 1.66 -10.65 2.12
N GLU A 102 2.95 -10.74 1.81
CA GLU A 102 3.44 -11.12 0.48
C GLU A 102 3.21 -12.61 0.19
N GLY A 103 3.22 -13.45 1.23
CA GLY A 103 2.97 -14.87 1.13
C GLY A 103 1.53 -15.29 1.40
N ALA A 104 1.22 -16.52 0.99
CA ALA A 104 -0.03 -17.20 1.29
C ALA A 104 0.13 -18.09 2.53
N LEU A 105 -0.98 -18.59 3.04
CA LEU A 105 -1.02 -19.53 4.13
C LEU A 105 -0.62 -20.93 3.63
N SER A 106 0.35 -21.53 4.31
CA SER A 106 0.91 -22.85 4.03
C SER A 106 1.01 -23.67 5.31
N LYS A 107 1.21 -24.98 5.19
CA LYS A 107 1.50 -25.83 6.35
C LYS A 107 3.01 -26.00 6.50
N ASP A 108 3.51 -25.74 7.70
CA ASP A 108 4.89 -26.06 8.04
C ASP A 108 5.09 -27.60 8.16
N PRO A 109 6.33 -28.10 8.25
CA PRO A 109 6.61 -29.52 8.41
C PRO A 109 6.00 -30.16 9.68
N SER A 110 5.60 -29.35 10.66
CA SER A 110 4.92 -29.79 11.89
C SER A 110 3.40 -29.81 11.74
N GLY A 111 2.86 -29.40 10.58
CA GLY A 111 1.44 -29.35 10.26
C GLY A 111 0.73 -28.07 10.70
N ASN A 112 1.45 -27.06 11.21
CA ASN A 112 0.87 -25.79 11.63
C ASN A 112 0.62 -24.87 10.43
N MET A 113 -0.48 -24.12 10.48
CA MET A 113 -0.77 -23.10 9.46
C MET A 113 0.10 -21.86 9.73
N VAL A 114 0.97 -21.53 8.78
CA VAL A 114 1.88 -20.39 8.82
C VAL A 114 1.78 -19.60 7.52
N VAL A 115 1.97 -18.28 7.58
CA VAL A 115 2.17 -17.51 6.35
C VAL A 115 3.63 -17.68 5.95
N GLU A 116 3.87 -18.18 4.74
CA GLU A 116 5.23 -18.24 4.17
C GLU A 116 5.73 -16.81 3.92
N ASP A 117 7.02 -16.56 4.11
CA ASP A 117 7.71 -15.27 3.96
C ASP A 117 7.49 -14.18 5.05
N PRO A 118 8.54 -13.39 5.37
CA PRO A 118 8.51 -12.41 6.46
C PRO A 118 7.92 -11.05 6.10
N LYS A 119 7.64 -10.76 4.82
CA LYS A 119 7.16 -9.43 4.43
C LYS A 119 5.68 -9.29 4.73
N SER A 120 5.42 -8.55 5.79
CA SER A 120 4.10 -8.14 6.20
C SER A 120 4.08 -6.64 6.46
N VAL A 121 2.94 -6.01 6.22
CA VAL A 121 2.73 -4.59 6.53
C VAL A 121 1.43 -4.44 7.31
N ASP A 122 1.53 -3.74 8.43
CA ASP A 122 0.37 -3.28 9.18
C ASP A 122 -0.34 -2.17 8.39
N ILE A 123 -1.66 -2.28 8.23
CA ILE A 123 -2.45 -1.23 7.54
C ILE A 123 -2.77 -0.05 8.49
N GLY A 124 -2.28 -0.09 9.73
CA GLY A 124 -2.38 0.99 10.70
C GLY A 124 -3.76 1.14 11.33
N ALA A 125 -4.71 0.26 10.98
CA ALA A 125 -6.08 0.34 11.43
C ALA A 125 -6.38 -0.72 12.49
N GLN A 126 -6.98 -0.27 13.59
CA GLN A 126 -7.48 -1.16 14.63
C GLN A 126 -8.83 -1.74 14.20
N LEU A 127 -9.01 -3.04 14.43
CA LEU A 127 -10.26 -3.71 14.12
C LEU A 127 -11.37 -3.20 15.04
N LYS A 128 -12.51 -2.80 14.48
CA LYS A 128 -13.68 -2.45 15.30
C LYS A 128 -14.16 -3.67 16.08
N PRO A 129 -14.53 -3.52 17.36
CA PRO A 129 -15.00 -4.61 18.18
C PRO A 129 -16.36 -5.13 17.71
N GLY A 130 -16.55 -6.45 17.85
CA GLY A 130 -17.81 -7.12 17.53
C GLY A 130 -17.97 -7.55 16.07
N PRO A 131 -19.01 -8.33 15.76
CA PRO A 131 -19.25 -8.84 14.42
C PRO A 131 -19.69 -7.74 13.47
N GLY A 132 -19.21 -7.77 12.22
CA GLY A 132 -19.70 -6.86 11.18
C GLY A 132 -18.76 -6.66 10.01
N SER A 133 -19.06 -5.64 9.22
CA SER A 133 -18.26 -5.25 8.06
C SER A 133 -17.55 -3.92 8.31
N GLN A 134 -16.33 -3.81 7.81
CA GLN A 134 -15.52 -2.61 7.95
C GLN A 134 -14.55 -2.49 6.78
N SER A 135 -14.31 -1.26 6.34
CA SER A 135 -13.43 -0.98 5.23
C SER A 135 -12.29 -0.06 5.65
N PHE A 136 -11.12 -0.26 5.06
CA PHE A 136 -9.90 0.49 5.33
C PHE A 136 -9.29 0.98 4.01
N GLN A 137 -8.83 2.22 4.03
CA GLN A 137 -8.12 2.78 2.89
C GLN A 137 -6.67 2.29 2.90
N LEU A 138 -6.22 1.78 1.76
CA LEU A 138 -4.85 1.36 1.52
C LEU A 138 -4.12 2.43 0.68
N PRO A 139 -2.78 2.50 0.79
CA PRO A 139 -1.99 3.43 0.00
C PRO A 139 -2.14 3.19 -1.52
N PRO A 140 -1.80 4.19 -2.35
CA PRO A 140 -1.91 4.08 -3.80
C PRO A 140 -1.09 2.94 -4.41
N PHE A 141 0.03 2.61 -3.80
CA PHE A 141 0.92 1.55 -4.26
C PHE A 141 1.13 0.54 -3.14
N PRO A 142 0.86 -0.77 -3.38
CA PRO A 142 1.22 -1.78 -2.41
C PRO A 142 2.75 -1.93 -2.33
N PRO A 143 3.32 -2.18 -1.14
CA PRO A 143 4.76 -2.37 -0.99
C PRO A 143 5.27 -3.68 -1.61
N PHE A 144 4.38 -4.65 -1.87
CA PHE A 144 4.65 -5.95 -2.47
C PHE A 144 3.36 -6.54 -3.04
N THR A 145 3.45 -7.67 -3.75
CA THR A 145 2.25 -8.40 -4.21
C THR A 145 1.54 -9.03 -3.02
N VAL A 146 0.35 -8.55 -2.67
CA VAL A 146 -0.40 -9.05 -1.52
C VAL A 146 -1.06 -10.39 -1.86
N ARG A 147 -0.78 -11.43 -1.06
CA ARG A 147 -1.32 -12.78 -1.25
C ARG A 147 -2.20 -13.25 -0.10
N SER A 148 -2.07 -12.68 1.09
CA SER A 148 -2.96 -12.99 2.21
C SER A 148 -3.17 -11.79 3.12
N VAL A 149 -4.24 -11.87 3.92
CA VAL A 149 -4.56 -10.91 4.97
C VAL A 149 -4.68 -11.65 6.29
N THR A 150 -3.99 -11.17 7.32
CA THR A 150 -4.00 -11.78 8.65
C THR A 150 -4.59 -10.80 9.67
N ILE A 151 -5.48 -11.30 10.54
CA ILE A 151 -5.87 -10.63 11.77
C ILE A 151 -4.96 -11.12 12.88
N VAL A 152 -4.21 -10.21 13.48
CA VAL A 152 -3.19 -10.51 14.48
C VAL A 152 -3.53 -9.79 15.79
N ASP A 153 -3.27 -10.47 16.91
CA ASP A 153 -3.15 -9.79 18.19
C ASP A 153 -1.81 -9.06 18.26
N TRP A 154 -1.83 -7.74 18.39
CA TRP A 154 -0.61 -6.93 18.31
C TRP A 154 0.32 -7.07 19.52
N GLN A 155 -0.18 -7.55 20.67
CA GLN A 155 0.63 -7.71 21.88
C GLN A 155 1.43 -9.01 21.84
N THR A 156 0.82 -10.07 21.35
CA THR A 156 1.36 -11.44 21.33
C THR A 156 1.89 -11.85 19.96
N HIS A 157 1.57 -11.08 18.91
CA HIS A 157 1.86 -11.39 17.51
C HIS A 157 1.27 -12.73 17.04
N VAL A 158 0.19 -13.19 17.69
CA VAL A 158 -0.49 -14.43 17.35
C VAL A 158 -1.56 -14.17 16.29
N ALA A 159 -1.56 -14.99 15.23
CA ALA A 159 -2.57 -14.94 14.19
C ALA A 159 -3.89 -15.55 14.68
N TYR A 160 -4.96 -14.77 14.65
CA TYR A 160 -6.31 -15.22 15.01
C TYR A 160 -7.02 -15.81 13.79
N GLY A 161 -6.74 -15.27 12.60
CA GLY A 161 -7.14 -15.88 11.35
C GLY A 161 -6.46 -15.25 10.16
N THR A 162 -6.29 -16.04 9.11
CA THR A 162 -5.67 -15.62 7.86
C THR A 162 -6.56 -15.98 6.69
N ALA A 163 -6.67 -15.08 5.73
CA ALA A 163 -7.40 -15.28 4.49
C ALA A 163 -6.43 -15.19 3.31
N ASP A 164 -6.31 -16.27 2.55
CA ASP A 164 -5.62 -16.24 1.27
C ASP A 164 -6.45 -15.51 0.24
N LEU A 165 -5.78 -14.68 -0.55
CA LEU A 165 -6.40 -13.84 -1.56
C LEU A 165 -6.28 -14.49 -2.94
N THR A 166 -7.40 -14.44 -3.66
CA THR A 166 -7.51 -14.89 -5.03
C THR A 166 -8.18 -13.81 -5.87
N SER A 167 -7.81 -13.72 -7.14
CA SER A 167 -8.42 -12.75 -8.05
C SER A 167 -9.90 -13.06 -8.24
N ILE A 168 -10.74 -12.05 -8.07
CA ILE A 168 -12.16 -12.12 -8.40
C ILE A 168 -12.26 -11.91 -9.91
N THR A 169 -12.45 -12.99 -10.67
CA THR A 169 -12.76 -12.87 -12.10
C THR A 169 -14.23 -12.52 -12.21
N GLY A 170 -14.52 -11.29 -12.65
CA GLY A 170 -15.88 -10.82 -12.93
C GLY A 170 -16.37 -11.25 -14.30
#